data_AF-A0A399FAJ7-F1
#
_entry.id   AF-A0A399FAJ7-F1
#
_cell.length_a   1.000
_cell.length_b   1.000
_cell.length_c   1.000
_cell.angle_alpha   90.00
_cell.angle_beta   90.00
_cell.angle_gamma   90.00
#
_symmetry.space_group_name_H-M   'P 1'
#
loop_
_entity.id
_entity.type
_entity.pdbx_description
1 polymer ?
#
loop_
_entity_poly.entity_id
_entity_poly.type
_entity_poly.pdbx_seq_one_letter_code
_entity_poly.pdbx_strand_id
1 'polypeptide(L)'
;MFRWFWVGLLGLGLAMAGRYNLGTPITPEQVDPYDVRPAVLPDGRGLPPGQGTVEEGGRVYAERCASCHGANGEGYPFNRLVAEPFPITPETESTQFAIGNYWQYPTTLFDYIRRAMPYGNAGSLSADEVYAVVAWLLYQNGVVDGAQPMNAQTLPKVEMPARALLQLDPETHKRFPWLKLP
;
A
#
# COMPACT_ATOMS: atom_id res chain seq x y z
N MET A 1 47.15 -27.67 -35.40
CA MET A 1 46.88 -28.70 -34.37
C MET A 1 46.97 -28.07 -32.99
N PHE A 2 45.84 -27.70 -32.37
CA PHE A 2 45.41 -28.26 -31.08
C PHE A 2 44.05 -27.67 -30.73
N ARG A 3 43.20 -28.55 -30.22
CA ARG A 3 41.76 -28.46 -30.08
C ARG A 3 41.48 -28.44 -28.57
N TRP A 4 40.50 -27.61 -28.16
CA TRP A 4 39.64 -27.77 -26.97
C TRP A 4 40.27 -27.38 -25.62
N PHE A 5 39.56 -26.95 -24.57
CA PHE A 5 38.14 -27.09 -24.20
C PHE A 5 37.65 -25.83 -23.47
N TRP A 6 36.48 -25.32 -23.86
CA TRP A 6 35.58 -24.65 -22.94
C TRP A 6 34.99 -25.71 -22.01
N VAL A 7 35.13 -25.54 -20.70
CA VAL A 7 34.26 -26.24 -19.73
C VAL A 7 33.53 -25.15 -18.97
N GLY A 8 32.27 -24.95 -19.35
CA GLY A 8 31.34 -24.11 -18.61
C GLY A 8 31.13 -24.69 -17.21
N LEU A 9 31.21 -23.83 -16.20
CA LEU A 9 30.60 -24.08 -14.90
C LEU A 9 29.08 -24.01 -15.07
N LEU A 10 28.51 -25.11 -15.56
CA LEU A 10 27.07 -25.37 -15.57
C LEU A 10 26.68 -26.01 -14.25
N GLY A 11 25.88 -25.28 -13.48
CA GLY A 11 24.79 -25.82 -12.65
C GLY A 11 25.20 -26.70 -11.46
N LEU A 12 25.43 -26.08 -10.31
CA LEU A 12 25.13 -26.72 -9.02
C LEU A 12 24.03 -25.91 -8.34
N GLY A 13 22.78 -26.21 -8.72
CA GLY A 13 21.63 -25.46 -8.23
C GLY A 13 20.33 -26.21 -8.41
N LEU A 14 20.28 -27.52 -8.18
CA LEU A 14 19.00 -28.22 -8.06
C LEU A 14 19.11 -29.43 -7.13
N ALA A 15 18.02 -29.63 -6.39
CA ALA A 15 17.62 -30.83 -5.64
C ALA A 15 17.92 -30.86 -4.12
N MET A 16 17.33 -29.93 -3.38
CA MET A 16 16.83 -30.17 -2.00
C MET A 16 15.29 -30.32 -1.99
N ALA A 17 14.69 -30.84 -3.05
CA ALA A 17 13.22 -31.00 -3.16
C ALA A 17 12.70 -32.40 -2.77
N GLY A 18 13.58 -33.36 -2.46
CA GLY A 18 13.22 -34.78 -2.46
C GLY A 18 13.04 -35.47 -1.11
N ARG A 19 13.14 -34.81 0.05
CA ARG A 19 13.19 -35.55 1.34
C ARG A 19 11.88 -36.27 1.70
N TYR A 20 10.73 -35.74 1.24
CA TYR A 20 9.40 -36.28 1.57
C TYR A 20 8.50 -36.51 0.35
N ASN A 21 8.98 -36.22 -0.86
CA ASN A 21 8.23 -36.40 -2.12
C ASN A 21 6.84 -35.71 -2.13
N LEU A 22 6.74 -34.55 -1.49
CA LEU A 22 5.52 -33.74 -1.44
C LEU A 22 5.66 -32.53 -2.38
N GLY A 23 4.62 -32.30 -3.19
CA GLY A 23 4.54 -31.17 -4.11
C GLY A 23 5.39 -31.31 -5.38
N THR A 24 5.25 -30.35 -6.28
CA THR A 24 6.09 -30.20 -7.49
C THR A 24 6.63 -28.77 -7.54
N PRO A 25 7.83 -28.54 -8.11
CA PRO A 25 8.33 -27.19 -8.33
C PRO A 25 7.35 -26.38 -9.19
N ILE A 26 6.99 -25.18 -8.73
CA ILE A 26 6.13 -24.24 -9.45
C ILE A 26 6.97 -23.44 -10.46
N THR A 27 6.46 -23.25 -11.69
CA THR A 27 7.16 -22.44 -12.70
C THR A 27 6.94 -20.94 -12.46
N PRO A 28 7.82 -20.05 -12.98
CA PRO A 28 7.60 -18.61 -12.88
C PRO A 28 6.23 -18.16 -13.40
N GLU A 29 5.76 -18.74 -14.50
CA GLU A 29 4.46 -18.43 -15.11
C GLU A 29 3.28 -18.87 -14.24
N GLN A 30 3.47 -19.94 -13.46
CA GLN A 30 2.47 -20.39 -12.48
C GLN A 30 2.48 -19.54 -11.21
N VAL A 31 3.61 -18.90 -10.88
CA VAL A 31 3.74 -17.98 -9.76
C VAL A 31 3.19 -16.59 -10.10
N ASP A 32 3.45 -16.10 -11.32
CA ASP A 32 3.17 -14.73 -11.76
C ASP A 32 1.76 -14.21 -11.41
N PRO A 33 0.65 -14.96 -11.60
CA PRO A 33 -0.69 -14.48 -11.24
C PRO A 33 -0.91 -14.32 -9.73
N TYR A 34 -0.13 -15.05 -8.93
CA TYR A 34 -0.16 -15.00 -7.46
C TYR A 34 1.01 -14.19 -6.92
N ASP A 35 1.89 -13.70 -7.79
CA ASP A 35 3.08 -12.97 -7.43
C ASP A 35 2.75 -11.51 -7.16
N VAL A 36 2.06 -11.31 -6.04
CA VAL A 36 1.87 -9.99 -5.47
C VAL A 36 3.16 -9.48 -4.80
N ARG A 37 4.33 -10.08 -5.06
CA ARG A 37 5.60 -9.51 -4.64
C ARG A 37 5.97 -8.36 -5.58
N PRO A 38 6.81 -7.45 -5.08
CA PRO A 38 7.21 -7.30 -3.68
C PRO A 38 6.08 -6.75 -2.79
N ALA A 39 6.05 -7.21 -1.53
CA ALA A 39 5.29 -6.53 -0.49
C ALA A 39 5.77 -5.09 -0.39
N VAL A 40 4.84 -4.13 -0.34
CA VAL A 40 5.19 -2.72 -0.24
C VAL A 40 5.46 -2.40 1.24
N LEU A 41 6.70 -2.04 1.54
CA LEU A 41 7.16 -1.73 2.89
C LEU A 41 7.01 -0.23 3.22
N PRO A 42 7.04 0.13 4.51
CA PRO A 42 7.02 1.54 4.96
C PRO A 42 8.06 2.45 4.32
N ASP A 43 9.23 1.91 3.96
CA ASP A 43 10.34 2.64 3.34
C ASP A 43 10.23 2.74 1.80
N GLY A 44 9.14 2.24 1.22
CA GLY A 44 8.90 2.25 -0.22
C GLY A 44 9.49 1.07 -0.98
N ARG A 45 10.25 0.17 -0.32
CA ARG A 45 10.66 -1.07 -0.97
C ARG A 45 9.42 -1.82 -1.44
N GLY A 46 9.45 -2.21 -2.71
CA GLY A 46 8.40 -2.95 -3.36
C GLY A 46 7.35 -2.14 -4.09
N LEU A 47 7.47 -0.81 -4.08
CA LEU A 47 6.69 0.04 -4.95
C LEU A 47 7.07 -0.21 -6.44
N PRO A 48 6.08 -0.47 -7.33
CA PRO A 48 6.33 -0.62 -8.76
C PRO A 48 6.68 0.73 -9.40
N PRO A 49 7.35 0.76 -10.56
CA PRO A 49 7.49 1.99 -11.32
C PRO A 49 6.11 2.52 -11.74
N GLY A 50 5.97 3.84 -11.70
CA GLY A 50 4.72 4.51 -12.06
C GLY A 50 4.59 5.87 -11.36
N GLN A 51 3.57 6.62 -11.73
CA GLN A 51 3.22 7.89 -11.10
C GLN A 51 1.75 8.23 -11.30
N GLY A 52 1.22 9.12 -10.45
CA GLY A 52 -0.12 9.65 -10.63
C GLY A 52 -0.32 10.98 -9.90
N THR A 53 -1.11 11.85 -10.51
CA THR A 53 -1.48 13.18 -9.98
C THR A 53 -2.80 13.12 -9.22
N VAL A 54 -3.07 14.16 -8.42
CA VAL A 54 -4.35 14.32 -7.73
C VAL A 54 -5.52 14.38 -8.71
N GLU A 55 -5.36 15.05 -9.86
CA GLU A 55 -6.40 15.19 -10.88
C GLU A 55 -6.75 13.84 -11.50
N GLU A 56 -5.75 13.08 -11.94
CA GLU A 56 -5.93 11.70 -12.44
C GLU A 56 -6.59 10.83 -11.37
N GLY A 57 -6.17 10.98 -10.12
CA GLY A 57 -6.71 10.23 -8.99
C GLY A 57 -8.19 10.49 -8.75
N GLY A 58 -8.62 11.75 -8.88
CA GLY A 58 -10.03 12.11 -8.76
C GLY A 58 -10.89 11.45 -9.82
N ARG A 59 -10.39 11.34 -11.06
CA ARG A 59 -11.08 10.64 -12.14
C ARG A 59 -11.20 9.13 -11.86
N VAL A 60 -10.09 8.49 -11.51
CA VAL A 60 -10.09 7.06 -11.18
C VAL A 60 -10.99 6.78 -9.96
N TYR A 61 -10.94 7.64 -8.94
CA TYR A 61 -11.78 7.51 -7.75
C TYR A 61 -13.28 7.58 -8.09
N ALA A 62 -13.68 8.57 -8.89
CA ALA A 62 -15.07 8.74 -9.30
C ALA A 62 -15.59 7.50 -10.07
N GLU A 63 -14.76 6.90 -10.91
CA GLU A 63 -15.12 5.74 -11.73
C GLU A 63 -15.07 4.40 -10.96
N ARG A 64 -14.16 4.26 -9.99
CA ARG A 64 -13.81 2.95 -9.41
C ARG A 64 -14.09 2.81 -7.92
N CYS A 65 -14.33 3.91 -7.21
CA CYS A 65 -14.40 3.91 -5.75
C CYS A 65 -15.68 4.56 -5.22
N ALA A 66 -16.16 5.63 -5.86
CA ALA A 66 -17.20 6.50 -5.33
C ALA A 66 -18.55 5.82 -5.12
N SER A 67 -18.89 4.79 -5.91
CA SER A 67 -20.15 4.04 -5.75
C SER A 67 -20.30 3.36 -4.38
N CYS A 68 -19.18 3.12 -3.70
CA CYS A 68 -19.11 2.43 -2.41
C CYS A 68 -18.69 3.35 -1.26
N HIS A 69 -17.83 4.33 -1.54
CA HIS A 69 -17.17 5.17 -0.55
C HIS A 69 -17.64 6.63 -0.54
N GLY A 70 -18.65 6.98 -1.33
CA GLY A 70 -19.13 8.35 -1.49
C GLY A 70 -18.32 9.15 -2.51
N ALA A 71 -18.87 10.28 -2.97
CA ALA A 71 -18.23 11.07 -4.04
C ALA A 71 -16.94 11.77 -3.56
N ASN A 72 -16.87 12.08 -2.28
CA ASN A 72 -15.75 12.77 -1.62
C ASN A 72 -15.12 11.89 -0.53
N GLY A 73 -15.35 10.57 -0.54
CA GLY A 73 -14.83 9.67 0.50
C GLY A 73 -15.57 9.73 1.83
N GLU A 74 -16.75 10.34 1.89
CA GLU A 74 -17.56 10.49 3.11
C GLU A 74 -18.10 9.15 3.66
N GLY A 75 -18.09 8.09 2.84
CA GLY A 75 -18.61 6.74 3.15
C GLY A 75 -20.03 6.50 2.59
N TYR A 76 -20.55 5.31 2.87
CA TYR A 76 -21.87 4.76 2.48
C TYR A 76 -21.97 4.13 1.07
N PRO A 77 -22.35 2.84 0.96
CA PRO A 77 -22.64 1.88 2.03
C PRO A 77 -21.40 1.34 2.75
N PHE A 78 -20.18 1.65 2.29
CA PHE A 78 -18.94 1.16 2.90
C PHE A 78 -18.20 2.25 3.71
N ASN A 79 -17.02 1.87 4.21
CA ASN A 79 -16.19 2.71 5.07
C ASN A 79 -15.95 4.10 4.48
N ARG A 80 -15.94 5.11 5.36
CA ARG A 80 -15.41 6.43 5.08
C ARG A 80 -13.91 6.34 4.78
N LEU A 81 -13.44 7.10 3.79
CA LEU A 81 -12.03 7.19 3.40
C LEU A 81 -11.42 8.57 3.68
N VAL A 82 -12.25 9.60 3.74
CA VAL A 82 -11.85 10.99 3.98
C VAL A 82 -12.51 11.50 5.25
N ALA A 83 -11.71 12.04 6.16
CA ALA A 83 -12.16 12.74 7.36
C ALA A 83 -11.29 13.97 7.60
N GLU A 84 -11.78 14.94 8.38
CA GLU A 84 -10.94 16.06 8.79
C GLU A 84 -9.69 15.57 9.56
N PRO A 85 -8.58 16.31 9.44
CA PRO A 85 -7.41 16.07 10.27
C PRO A 85 -7.76 16.35 11.75
N PHE A 86 -7.94 15.27 12.50
CA PHE A 86 -7.99 15.26 13.96
C PHE A 86 -7.10 14.12 14.44
N PRO A 87 -6.39 14.26 15.57
CA PRO A 87 -5.92 13.06 16.22
C PRO A 87 -7.13 12.22 16.60
N ILE A 88 -7.10 10.93 16.30
CA ILE A 88 -8.05 9.99 16.88
C ILE A 88 -7.88 10.04 18.39
N THR A 89 -9.00 10.28 19.05
CA THR A 89 -9.17 10.12 20.49
C THR A 89 -9.89 8.81 20.74
N PRO A 90 -9.83 8.21 21.91
CA PRO A 90 -10.50 6.92 22.09
C PRO A 90 -12.05 7.03 22.11
N GLU A 91 -12.64 8.24 22.21
CA GLU A 91 -14.09 8.49 22.03
C GLU A 91 -14.44 8.57 20.55
N THR A 92 -13.43 8.68 19.68
CA THR A 92 -13.63 8.60 18.24
C THR A 92 -14.14 7.19 17.93
N GLU A 93 -15.38 7.11 17.48
CA GLU A 93 -15.96 5.85 17.06
C GLU A 93 -15.18 5.26 15.89
N SER A 94 -15.07 3.93 15.82
CA SER A 94 -14.35 3.25 14.73
C SER A 94 -14.92 3.54 13.35
N THR A 95 -16.20 3.92 13.28
CA THR A 95 -16.91 4.39 12.07
C THR A 95 -16.35 5.70 11.53
N GLN A 96 -15.62 6.46 12.34
CA GLN A 96 -15.00 7.73 11.99
C GLN A 96 -13.52 7.58 11.59
N PHE A 97 -12.97 6.36 11.66
CA PHE A 97 -11.60 6.09 11.24
C PHE A 97 -11.52 6.19 9.71
N ALA A 98 -10.54 6.94 9.24
CA ALA A 98 -10.29 7.23 7.84
C ALA A 98 -8.78 7.23 7.58
N ILE A 99 -8.40 7.50 6.33
CA ILE A 99 -6.99 7.51 5.92
C ILE A 99 -6.21 8.60 6.67
N GLY A 100 -6.75 9.82 6.73
CA GLY A 100 -6.05 10.97 7.30
C GLY A 100 -5.78 10.90 8.81
N ASN A 101 -6.62 10.19 9.57
CA ASN A 101 -6.58 10.20 11.03
C ASN A 101 -6.09 8.88 11.67
N TYR A 102 -6.10 7.75 10.95
CA TYR A 102 -5.72 6.43 11.49
C TYR A 102 -4.50 5.78 10.82
N TRP A 103 -4.33 5.96 9.50
CA TRP A 103 -3.32 5.21 8.75
C TRP A 103 -1.92 5.78 8.96
N GLN A 104 -0.97 4.90 9.26
CA GLN A 104 0.39 5.29 9.69
C GLN A 104 1.37 5.41 8.53
N TYR A 105 1.12 4.66 7.45
CA TYR A 105 1.99 4.61 6.29
C TYR A 105 1.15 4.76 5.02
N PRO A 106 1.49 5.71 4.14
CA PRO A 106 0.80 5.90 2.87
C PRO A 106 1.14 4.75 1.89
N THR A 107 2.25 4.06 2.13
CA THR A 107 2.65 2.86 1.39
C THR A 107 1.75 1.66 1.70
N THR A 108 1.23 1.54 2.93
CA THR A 108 0.20 0.54 3.26
C THR A 108 -1.10 0.81 2.51
N LEU A 109 -1.47 2.08 2.34
CA LEU A 109 -2.64 2.46 1.54
C LEU A 109 -2.47 2.04 0.08
N PHE A 110 -1.31 2.34 -0.51
CA PHE A 110 -0.98 1.88 -1.87
C PHE A 110 -1.08 0.35 -2.00
N ASP A 111 -0.46 -0.39 -1.07
CA ASP A 111 -0.44 -1.85 -1.12
C ASP A 111 -1.86 -2.44 -1.01
N TYR A 112 -2.67 -1.90 -0.10
CA TYR A 112 -4.04 -2.33 0.11
C TYR A 112 -4.90 -2.08 -1.13
N ILE A 113 -4.83 -0.88 -1.72
CA ILE A 113 -5.61 -0.55 -2.92
C ILE A 113 -5.21 -1.47 -4.07
N ARG A 114 -3.90 -1.64 -4.31
CA ARG A 114 -3.40 -2.50 -5.39
C ARG A 114 -3.86 -3.95 -5.27
N ARG A 115 -3.92 -4.50 -4.04
CA ARG A 115 -4.18 -5.93 -3.80
C ARG A 115 -5.64 -6.28 -3.55
N ALA A 116 -6.42 -5.36 -3.01
CA ALA A 116 -7.75 -5.67 -2.48
C ALA A 116 -8.86 -4.83 -3.12
N MET A 117 -8.52 -3.73 -3.80
CA MET A 117 -9.49 -2.82 -4.40
C MET A 117 -9.42 -2.82 -5.95
N PRO A 118 -10.52 -2.47 -6.62
CA PRO A 118 -11.87 -2.30 -6.08
C PRO A 118 -12.47 -3.60 -5.56
N TYR A 119 -13.38 -3.53 -4.58
CA TYR A 119 -14.05 -4.73 -4.06
C TYR A 119 -14.78 -5.48 -5.19
N GLY A 120 -14.57 -6.79 -5.28
CA GLY A 120 -15.10 -7.63 -6.37
C GLY A 120 -14.29 -7.62 -7.66
N ASN A 121 -13.29 -6.73 -7.79
CA ASN A 121 -12.39 -6.66 -8.95
C ASN A 121 -10.96 -6.29 -8.53
N ALA A 122 -10.46 -6.92 -7.46
CA ALA A 122 -9.15 -6.64 -6.88
C ALA A 122 -8.02 -6.91 -7.90
N GLY A 123 -6.97 -6.08 -7.88
CA GLY A 123 -5.83 -6.22 -8.79
C GLY A 123 -6.08 -5.70 -10.21
N SER A 124 -7.22 -5.05 -10.47
CA SER A 124 -7.56 -4.52 -11.80
C SER A 124 -6.96 -3.14 -12.11
N LEU A 125 -6.45 -2.43 -11.10
CA LEU A 125 -5.83 -1.11 -11.29
C LEU A 125 -4.34 -1.26 -11.63
N SER A 126 -3.88 -0.46 -12.59
CA SER A 126 -2.46 -0.29 -12.90
C SER A 126 -1.71 0.45 -11.78
N ALA A 127 -0.38 0.38 -11.79
CA ALA A 127 0.45 1.09 -10.82
C ALA A 127 0.19 2.61 -10.83
N ASP A 128 0.05 3.21 -12.01
CA ASP A 128 -0.23 4.63 -12.20
C ASP A 128 -1.59 5.01 -11.61
N GLU A 129 -2.63 4.21 -11.88
CA GLU A 129 -3.97 4.43 -11.31
C GLU A 129 -3.97 4.33 -9.78
N VAL A 130 -3.24 3.38 -9.20
CA VAL A 130 -3.11 3.27 -7.74
C VAL A 130 -2.38 4.49 -7.18
N TYR A 131 -1.28 4.93 -7.79
CA TYR A 131 -0.59 6.15 -7.36
C TYR A 131 -1.49 7.38 -7.43
N ALA A 132 -2.25 7.51 -8.50
CA ALA A 132 -3.17 8.62 -8.71
C ALA A 132 -4.25 8.64 -7.61
N VAL A 133 -4.94 7.52 -7.38
CA VAL A 133 -5.97 7.41 -6.32
C VAL A 133 -5.38 7.69 -4.94
N VAL A 134 -4.19 7.17 -4.65
CA VAL A 134 -3.49 7.48 -3.39
C VAL A 134 -3.19 8.98 -3.27
N ALA A 135 -2.71 9.62 -4.33
CA ALA A 135 -2.48 11.07 -4.35
C ALA A 135 -3.76 11.83 -4.03
N TRP A 136 -4.86 11.48 -4.68
CA TRP A 136 -6.16 12.11 -4.46
C TRP A 136 -6.68 11.90 -3.04
N LEU A 137 -6.61 10.67 -2.50
CA LEU A 137 -7.04 10.39 -1.12
C LEU A 137 -6.21 11.16 -0.10
N LEU A 138 -4.89 11.24 -0.28
CA LEU A 138 -4.02 12.02 0.59
C LEU A 138 -4.32 13.53 0.51
N TYR A 139 -4.62 14.03 -0.69
CA TYR A 139 -5.03 15.43 -0.89
C TYR A 139 -6.38 15.73 -0.24
N GLN A 140 -7.39 14.87 -0.43
CA GLN A 140 -8.71 15.03 0.21
C GLN A 140 -8.65 14.98 1.74
N ASN A 141 -7.69 14.23 2.30
CA ASN A 141 -7.43 14.19 3.74
C ASN A 141 -6.51 15.34 4.22
N GLY A 142 -6.12 16.28 3.35
CA GLY A 142 -5.25 17.41 3.70
C GLY A 142 -3.82 17.02 4.07
N VAL A 143 -3.36 15.82 3.69
CA VAL A 143 -2.02 15.29 4.01
C VAL A 143 -0.97 15.80 3.01
N VAL A 144 -1.37 16.07 1.77
CA VAL A 144 -0.49 16.61 0.71
C VAL A 144 -1.17 17.77 -0.01
N ASP A 145 -0.38 18.68 -0.56
CA ASP A 145 -0.85 19.85 -1.32
C ASP A 145 -1.22 19.54 -2.78
N GLY A 146 -0.85 18.35 -3.28
CA GLY A 146 -1.08 17.92 -4.66
C GLY A 146 -0.16 18.57 -5.70
N ALA A 147 0.89 19.27 -5.29
CA ALA A 147 1.77 20.02 -6.20
C ALA A 147 2.70 19.14 -7.04
N GLN A 148 3.03 17.94 -6.55
CA GLN A 148 3.91 16.99 -7.25
C GLN A 148 3.20 15.64 -7.47
N PRO A 149 3.52 14.92 -8.56
CA PRO A 149 3.03 13.57 -8.77
C PRO A 149 3.45 12.60 -7.66
N MET A 150 2.54 11.71 -7.29
CA MET A 150 2.80 10.61 -6.37
C MET A 150 3.49 9.47 -7.12
N ASN A 151 4.60 8.94 -6.59
CA ASN A 151 5.36 7.85 -7.20
C ASN A 151 6.19 7.11 -6.13
N ALA A 152 7.03 6.16 -6.57
CA ALA A 152 7.88 5.35 -5.69
C ALA A 152 8.88 6.17 -4.86
N GLN A 153 9.22 7.40 -5.28
CA GLN A 153 10.16 8.28 -4.58
C GLN A 153 9.46 9.31 -3.68
N THR A 154 8.25 9.75 -4.02
CA THR A 154 7.50 10.76 -3.26
C THR A 154 6.60 10.13 -2.20
N LEU A 155 5.97 8.99 -2.48
CA LEU A 155 5.05 8.32 -1.55
C LEU A 155 5.68 7.98 -0.18
N PRO A 156 6.88 7.40 -0.10
CA PRO A 156 7.48 7.04 1.20
C PRO A 156 7.88 8.25 2.05
N LYS A 157 7.95 9.45 1.44
CA LYS A 157 8.30 10.70 2.13
C LYS A 157 7.09 11.38 2.75
N VAL A 158 5.87 10.94 2.44
CA VAL A 158 4.66 11.50 3.03
C VAL A 158 4.57 11.09 4.49
N GLU A 159 4.49 12.08 5.38
CA GLU A 159 4.32 11.88 6.81
C GLU A 159 2.83 11.86 7.15
N MET A 160 2.30 10.68 7.48
CA MET A 160 0.91 10.56 7.92
C MET A 160 0.74 11.10 9.34
N PRO A 161 -0.33 11.87 9.64
CA PRO A 161 -0.57 12.40 10.98
C PRO A 161 -0.58 11.34 12.08
N ALA A 162 -1.19 10.17 11.80
CA ALA A 162 -1.27 9.06 12.74
C ALA A 162 0.08 8.36 13.01
N ARG A 163 1.14 8.67 12.25
CA ARG A 163 2.47 8.06 12.46
C ARG A 163 3.09 8.50 13.79
N ALA A 164 2.78 9.71 14.26
CA ALA A 164 3.22 10.18 15.57
C ALA A 164 2.65 9.32 16.72
N LEU A 165 1.47 8.72 16.53
CA LEU A 165 0.79 7.88 17.52
C LEU A 165 1.47 6.50 17.73
N LEU A 166 2.46 6.14 16.90
CA LEU A 166 3.20 4.89 17.04
C LEU A 166 4.38 4.96 17.98
N GLN A 167 4.83 6.17 18.33
CA GLN A 167 6.00 6.34 19.16
C GLN A 167 5.67 5.84 20.57
N LEU A 168 6.47 4.90 21.06
CA LEU A 168 6.39 4.51 22.46
C LEU A 168 6.75 5.75 23.27
N ASP A 169 5.94 6.04 24.26
CA ASP A 169 6.33 6.99 25.28
C ASP A 169 7.65 6.56 25.91
N PRO A 170 8.62 7.48 25.99
CA PRO A 170 9.98 7.16 26.38
C PRO A 170 10.11 6.75 27.85
N GLU A 171 9.11 7.03 28.69
CA GLU A 171 9.13 6.72 30.12
C GLU A 171 8.40 5.40 30.45
N THR A 172 7.27 5.16 29.81
CA THR A 172 6.36 4.04 30.09
C THR A 172 6.49 2.90 29.08
N HIS A 173 7.17 3.13 27.95
CA HIS A 173 7.29 2.19 26.82
C HIS A 173 5.93 1.68 26.29
N LYS A 174 4.88 2.49 26.40
CA LYS A 174 3.55 2.20 25.86
C LYS A 174 3.31 3.08 24.65
N ARG A 175 2.62 2.55 23.62
CA ARG A 175 2.20 3.32 22.43
C ARG A 175 1.22 4.46 22.77
N PHE A 176 0.61 4.41 23.96
CA PHE A 176 -0.54 5.24 24.34
C PHE A 176 -0.65 5.49 25.86
N PRO A 177 0.25 6.24 26.51
CA PRO A 177 0.16 6.48 27.96
C PRO A 177 -0.71 7.67 28.34
N TRP A 178 -0.93 8.62 27.43
CA TRP A 178 -1.89 9.72 27.53
C TRP A 178 -3.23 9.43 26.84
N LEU A 179 -3.40 8.20 26.36
CA LEU A 179 -4.73 7.65 26.10
C LEU A 179 -5.39 7.36 27.45
N LYS A 180 -5.81 8.42 28.14
CA LYS A 180 -7.16 8.47 28.70
C LYS A 180 -7.98 9.26 27.66
N LEU A 181 -9.15 8.73 27.32
CA LEU A 181 -10.19 9.44 26.57
C LEU A 181 -10.29 10.92 26.98
N PRO A 182 -10.40 11.91 26.05
CA PRO A 182 -11.28 13.04 26.32
C PRO A 182 -12.61 12.60 26.97
#